data_AF-A0A7S4SH07-F1
#
_entry.id   AF-A0A7S4SH07-F1
#
_cell.length_a   1.000
_cell.length_b   1.000
_cell.length_c   1.000
_cell.angle_alpha   90.00
_cell.angle_beta   90.00
_cell.angle_gamma   90.00
#
_symmetry.space_group_name_H-M   'P 1'
#
loop_
_entity.id
_entity.type
_entity.pdbx_description
1 polymer ?
#
loop_
_entity_poly.entity_id
_entity_poly.type
_entity_poly.pdbx_seq_one_letter_code
_entity_poly.pdbx_strand_id
1 'polypeptide(L)'
;NTLLKAGGSSCSCPPAQLMATDSDGDVIMTDADQPAKAVDAGAEGEVASADSAKAPAEDRGPPPEERVALAEAAKEAGNTLLKAGDSAAAATKYKEGIELTELLLEKGPSELGEDLQTRGVAVHVALRLNSAQACIKQSAWMDAIDHASKVLLIDKDNAKALYRRGSAAAQLDTETRLEQARADFARVAQLDTSNREAREQLQRVKERLKDLKQREKERLSAAMKGGLYQEQHDKLGKQQAAYEEEVARRKEAGEDEMSFEDWLKKEKEREDERKKQQKEEMEKRQEEARKEEEKRLLSEENSRRAIEGLSELSLEEWQVQQRAAAPRKEDVVKTDEADLDEEERKLLQETKSKGYYHGRLGKVLSNAAPTPQQVSADAAASAQNGCRAGSEWNQAGTWEEKDTTAWVKERLTACLQQAKINLPEALLPSGAPAVVTAEVSKVKSLTGEGQIVTVRKQPKHGYNFEADLSFSITVNGTNGDSGEQTFNGVLHLPDLMDAVQPQDLKIEGKWKGSGPAEHLRLSAEGWVDKLKESVRSQVVAFRKEYSEKR
;
A
#
# COMPACT_ATOMS: atom_id res chain seq x y z
N ASN A 1 42.95 15.05 41.03
CA ASN A 1 42.81 13.96 42.02
C ASN A 1 41.57 13.14 41.70
N THR A 2 41.66 12.10 40.86
CA THR A 2 41.80 10.66 41.24
C THR A 2 40.62 10.18 42.11
N LEU A 3 39.84 9.13 41.82
CA LEU A 3 39.92 7.91 40.98
C LEU A 3 38.46 7.51 40.58
N LEU A 4 38.11 7.01 39.38
CA LEU A 4 38.39 5.71 38.73
C LEU A 4 38.00 4.46 39.55
N LYS A 5 36.97 3.73 39.10
CA LYS A 5 37.05 2.27 38.91
C LYS A 5 35.99 1.75 37.94
N ALA A 6 36.51 1.13 36.88
CA ALA A 6 35.83 0.32 35.88
C ALA A 6 35.97 -1.18 36.21
N GLY A 7 35.20 -2.00 35.50
CA GLY A 7 35.33 -3.46 35.38
C GLY A 7 33.95 -4.10 35.24
N GLY A 8 33.53 -4.75 34.14
CA GLY A 8 34.27 -5.31 33.02
C GLY A 8 34.18 -6.84 33.03
N SER A 9 33.30 -7.37 32.18
CA SER A 9 33.38 -8.66 31.46
C SER A 9 33.31 -9.99 32.23
N SER A 10 32.40 -10.89 31.83
CA SER A 10 32.79 -12.08 31.03
C SER A 10 31.60 -12.99 30.71
N CYS A 11 31.47 -13.31 29.42
CA CYS A 11 30.69 -14.40 28.85
C CYS A 11 31.13 -15.78 29.37
N SER A 12 30.22 -16.76 29.46
CA SER A 12 30.52 -18.19 29.22
C SER A 12 29.25 -19.05 29.18
N CYS A 13 28.98 -19.63 28.02
CA CYS A 13 28.36 -20.93 27.77
C CYS A 13 29.31 -21.66 26.79
N PRO A 14 29.23 -22.99 26.55
CA PRO A 14 28.72 -24.13 27.32
C PRO A 14 29.83 -25.21 27.49
N PRO A 15 29.53 -26.50 27.77
CA PRO A 15 29.46 -27.44 26.63
C PRO A 15 28.42 -28.58 26.76
N ALA A 16 28.15 -29.20 25.61
CA ALA A 16 27.45 -30.46 25.41
C ALA A 16 28.31 -31.68 25.81
N GLN A 17 27.68 -32.82 26.11
CA GLN A 17 27.84 -34.14 25.46
C GLN A 17 27.26 -35.23 26.40
N LEU A 18 26.38 -36.11 25.90
CA LEU A 18 26.61 -37.57 25.78
C LEU A 18 25.30 -38.36 25.62
N MET A 19 25.34 -39.22 24.60
CA MET A 19 24.39 -40.29 24.32
C MET A 19 24.59 -41.49 25.26
N ALA A 20 23.53 -42.25 25.48
CA ALA A 20 23.61 -43.67 25.82
C ALA A 20 22.40 -44.40 25.23
N THR A 21 22.70 -45.57 24.70
CA THR A 21 21.90 -46.48 23.86
C THR A 21 21.26 -47.62 24.67
N ASP A 22 20.22 -48.20 24.06
CA ASP A 22 19.77 -49.60 24.05
C ASP A 22 19.29 -50.35 25.32
N SER A 23 18.12 -50.98 25.14
CA SER A 23 17.86 -52.45 25.21
C SER A 23 16.71 -52.94 26.13
N ASP A 24 15.79 -53.65 25.45
CA ASP A 24 15.05 -54.87 25.80
C ASP A 24 13.90 -54.93 26.83
N GLY A 25 12.73 -55.33 26.29
CA GLY A 25 11.94 -56.49 26.74
C GLY A 25 10.91 -56.27 27.86
N ASP A 26 9.61 -56.42 27.58
CA ASP A 26 8.98 -57.75 27.64
C ASP A 26 7.50 -57.76 27.18
N VAL A 27 7.12 -58.92 26.66
CA VAL A 27 5.82 -59.30 26.09
C VAL A 27 4.96 -59.94 27.18
N ILE A 28 3.67 -59.60 27.28
CA ILE A 28 2.68 -60.53 27.83
C ILE A 28 1.35 -60.45 27.08
N MET A 29 1.06 -61.53 26.36
CA MET A 29 -0.26 -61.92 25.86
C MET A 29 -1.16 -62.40 27.00
N THR A 30 -2.46 -62.14 26.91
CA THR A 30 -3.48 -63.10 27.36
C THR A 30 -4.72 -63.01 26.46
N ASP A 31 -4.90 -64.04 25.63
CA ASP A 31 -6.15 -64.45 24.99
C ASP A 31 -7.03 -65.23 25.97
N ALA A 32 -8.36 -65.13 25.80
CA ALA A 32 -9.40 -66.16 26.04
C ALA A 32 -10.77 -65.45 26.14
N ASP A 33 -11.90 -65.92 25.63
CA ASP A 33 -12.29 -66.96 24.68
C ASP A 33 -13.80 -66.69 24.42
N GLN A 34 -14.31 -67.00 23.23
CA GLN A 34 -15.75 -66.94 22.94
C GLN A 34 -16.46 -68.18 23.55
N PRO A 35 -17.80 -68.29 23.48
CA PRO A 35 -18.36 -68.94 22.29
C PRO A 35 -19.73 -68.41 21.81
N ALA A 36 -19.94 -68.60 20.51
CA ALA A 36 -21.17 -68.38 19.76
C ALA A 36 -22.31 -69.36 20.12
N LYS A 37 -23.55 -68.94 19.83
CA LYS A 37 -24.66 -69.85 19.46
C LYS A 37 -25.56 -69.19 18.41
N ALA A 38 -25.64 -69.86 17.26
CA ALA A 38 -26.67 -69.69 16.24
C ALA A 38 -27.86 -70.61 16.54
N VAL A 39 -29.08 -70.18 16.21
CA VAL A 39 -30.20 -71.06 15.84
C VAL A 39 -31.08 -70.36 14.80
N ASP A 40 -31.41 -71.15 13.79
CA ASP A 40 -32.19 -70.91 12.58
C ASP A 40 -33.70 -71.11 12.83
N ALA A 41 -34.55 -70.43 12.04
CA ALA A 41 -35.86 -70.90 11.57
C ALA A 41 -36.51 -69.84 10.67
N GLY A 42 -36.69 -70.17 9.38
CA GLY A 42 -37.37 -69.34 8.39
C GLY A 42 -38.91 -69.45 8.39
N ALA A 43 -39.55 -68.54 7.64
CA ALA A 43 -40.83 -68.76 6.98
C ALA A 43 -41.00 -67.79 5.79
N GLU A 44 -41.62 -68.32 4.76
CA GLU A 44 -41.71 -67.91 3.36
C GLU A 44 -42.52 -66.63 3.09
N GLY A 45 -42.31 -66.02 1.91
CA GLY A 45 -43.41 -65.32 1.23
C GLY A 45 -43.06 -64.15 0.32
N GLU A 46 -42.98 -64.45 -0.98
CA GLU A 46 -43.46 -63.62 -2.09
C GLU A 46 -42.52 -62.65 -2.82
N VAL A 47 -42.60 -62.78 -4.14
CA VAL A 47 -41.71 -62.32 -5.21
C VAL A 47 -42.21 -61.01 -5.80
N ALA A 48 -41.31 -60.06 -6.08
CA ALA A 48 -41.51 -59.10 -7.16
C ALA A 48 -40.18 -58.68 -7.79
N SER A 49 -40.16 -58.84 -9.10
CA SER A 49 -39.12 -58.64 -10.10
C SER A 49 -38.29 -57.35 -10.01
N ALA A 50 -37.00 -57.52 -10.30
CA ALA A 50 -36.04 -56.64 -10.96
C ALA A 50 -36.51 -55.24 -11.39
N ASP A 51 -35.74 -54.23 -10.97
CA ASP A 51 -35.13 -53.32 -11.95
C ASP A 51 -33.78 -52.81 -11.45
N SER A 52 -32.74 -53.15 -12.20
CA SER A 52 -31.37 -52.70 -12.00
C SER A 52 -31.22 -51.31 -12.61
N ALA A 53 -31.29 -50.27 -11.79
CA ALA A 53 -30.83 -48.93 -12.13
C ALA A 53 -29.71 -48.52 -11.16
N LYS A 54 -28.48 -48.66 -11.62
CA LYS A 54 -27.28 -48.10 -11.00
C LYS A 54 -27.38 -46.57 -11.02
N ALA A 55 -27.94 -45.98 -9.96
CA ALA A 55 -27.94 -44.54 -9.74
C ALA A 55 -26.52 -44.05 -9.36
N PRO A 56 -26.12 -42.83 -9.76
CA PRO A 56 -24.80 -42.30 -9.46
C PRO A 56 -24.68 -42.04 -7.96
N ALA A 57 -23.53 -42.41 -7.38
CA ALA A 57 -23.19 -42.12 -6.00
C ALA A 57 -23.05 -40.59 -5.81
N GLU A 58 -24.13 -39.93 -5.40
CA GLU A 58 -24.05 -38.63 -4.73
C GLU A 58 -23.59 -38.87 -3.29
N ASP A 59 -22.50 -38.21 -2.91
CA ASP A 59 -21.91 -38.15 -1.59
C ASP A 59 -22.91 -37.61 -0.55
N ARG A 60 -23.80 -38.47 -0.02
CA ARG A 60 -24.71 -38.12 1.07
C ARG A 60 -24.00 -38.39 2.39
N GLY A 61 -23.28 -37.38 2.89
CA GLY A 61 -22.91 -37.33 4.30
C GLY A 61 -24.15 -37.41 5.23
N PRO A 62 -23.96 -37.47 6.57
CA PRO A 62 -25.01 -37.83 7.52
C PRO A 62 -26.29 -36.97 7.39
N PRO A 63 -27.47 -37.50 7.74
CA PRO A 63 -28.71 -36.73 7.72
C PRO A 63 -28.62 -35.46 8.59
N PRO A 64 -29.40 -34.40 8.29
CA PRO A 64 -29.29 -33.11 8.98
C PRO A 64 -29.37 -33.16 10.51
N GLU A 65 -30.22 -34.04 11.04
CA GLU A 65 -30.38 -34.23 12.50
C GLU A 65 -29.14 -34.86 13.13
N GLU A 66 -28.56 -35.86 12.47
CA GLU A 66 -27.32 -36.52 12.89
C GLU A 66 -26.13 -35.57 12.79
N ARG A 67 -26.07 -34.70 11.78
CA ARG A 67 -25.05 -33.64 11.68
C ARG A 67 -25.05 -32.73 12.90
N VAL A 68 -26.23 -32.30 13.37
CA VAL A 68 -26.33 -31.46 14.57
C VAL A 68 -25.87 -32.23 15.81
N ALA A 69 -26.27 -33.49 15.97
CA ALA A 69 -25.83 -34.33 17.09
C ALA A 69 -24.31 -34.57 17.10
N LEU A 70 -23.71 -34.85 15.93
CA LEU A 70 -22.27 -34.99 15.76
C LEU A 70 -21.53 -33.68 16.06
N ALA A 71 -22.07 -32.54 15.63
CA ALA A 71 -21.50 -31.22 15.92
C ALA A 71 -21.58 -30.88 17.42
N GLU A 72 -22.64 -31.28 18.12
CA GLU A 72 -22.75 -31.16 19.57
C GLU A 72 -21.73 -32.03 20.30
N ALA A 73 -21.55 -33.28 19.85
CA ALA A 73 -20.51 -34.17 20.40
C ALA A 73 -19.10 -33.60 20.18
N ALA A 74 -18.82 -33.06 18.99
CA ALA A 74 -17.56 -32.40 18.67
C ALA A 74 -17.32 -31.16 19.55
N LYS A 75 -18.37 -30.37 19.80
CA LYS A 75 -18.34 -29.22 20.72
C LYS A 75 -17.95 -29.64 22.14
N GLU A 76 -18.56 -30.71 22.68
CA GLU A 76 -18.23 -31.17 24.03
C GLU A 76 -16.83 -31.80 24.13
N ALA A 77 -16.41 -32.55 23.10
CA ALA A 77 -15.04 -33.05 23.01
C ALA A 77 -14.01 -31.90 23.00
N GLY A 78 -14.24 -30.88 22.17
CA GLY A 78 -13.40 -29.68 22.12
C GLY A 78 -13.39 -28.91 23.45
N ASN A 79 -14.54 -28.81 24.13
CA ASN A 79 -14.63 -28.16 25.45
C ASN A 79 -13.79 -28.89 26.51
N THR A 80 -13.78 -30.22 26.46
CA THR A 80 -12.98 -31.05 27.37
C THR A 80 -11.49 -30.82 27.15
N LEU A 81 -11.05 -30.82 25.88
CA LEU A 81 -9.66 -30.53 25.51
C LEU A 81 -9.24 -29.10 25.88
N LEU A 82 -10.11 -28.11 25.63
CA LEU A 82 -9.82 -26.71 25.94
C LEU A 82 -9.70 -26.44 27.45
N LYS A 83 -10.44 -27.21 28.27
CA LYS A 83 -10.31 -27.23 29.73
C LYS A 83 -9.04 -27.96 30.19
N ALA A 84 -8.64 -29.01 29.49
CA ALA A 84 -7.38 -29.72 29.73
C ALA A 84 -6.13 -28.90 29.31
N GLY A 85 -6.32 -27.76 28.64
CA GLY A 85 -5.25 -26.85 28.21
C GLY A 85 -4.78 -27.07 26.78
N ASP A 86 -5.16 -28.19 26.15
CA ASP A 86 -4.83 -28.48 24.76
C ASP A 86 -5.74 -27.68 23.82
N SER A 87 -5.32 -26.45 23.54
CA SER A 87 -6.07 -25.51 22.72
C SER A 87 -5.99 -25.88 21.22
N ALA A 88 -4.92 -26.54 20.79
CA ALA A 88 -4.72 -26.94 19.40
C ALA A 88 -5.65 -28.11 19.04
N ALA A 89 -5.66 -29.18 19.85
CA ALA A 89 -6.58 -30.29 19.62
C ALA A 89 -8.06 -29.86 19.77
N ALA A 90 -8.35 -28.94 20.68
CA ALA A 90 -9.68 -28.35 20.81
C ALA A 90 -10.12 -27.62 19.53
N ALA A 91 -9.24 -26.80 18.94
CA ALA A 91 -9.53 -26.10 17.69
C ALA A 91 -9.84 -27.07 16.54
N THR A 92 -9.10 -28.18 16.43
CA THR A 92 -9.38 -29.24 15.45
C THR A 92 -10.75 -29.85 15.65
N LYS A 93 -11.12 -30.19 16.89
CA LYS A 93 -12.45 -30.75 17.20
C LYS A 93 -13.59 -29.78 16.92
N TYR A 94 -13.39 -28.50 17.22
CA TYR A 94 -14.37 -27.49 16.87
C TYR A 94 -14.50 -27.31 15.35
N LYS A 95 -13.40 -27.39 14.60
CA LYS A 95 -13.41 -27.32 13.13
C LYS A 95 -14.25 -28.44 12.52
N GLU A 96 -14.08 -29.68 12.99
CA GLU A 96 -14.91 -30.83 12.57
C GLU A 96 -16.41 -30.52 12.76
N GLY A 97 -16.80 -29.97 13.91
CA GLY A 97 -18.20 -29.57 14.16
C GLY A 97 -18.67 -28.39 13.32
N ILE A 98 -17.79 -27.44 12.98
CA ILE A 98 -18.11 -26.29 12.13
C ILE A 98 -18.44 -26.76 10.72
N GLU A 99 -17.62 -27.64 10.13
CA GLU A 99 -17.85 -28.19 8.78
C GLU A 99 -19.20 -28.92 8.68
N LEU A 100 -19.59 -29.66 9.73
CA LEU A 100 -20.89 -30.32 9.81
C LEU A 100 -22.07 -29.34 9.84
N THR A 101 -21.89 -28.18 10.48
CA THR A 101 -22.96 -27.17 10.67
C THR A 101 -23.01 -26.13 9.55
N GLU A 102 -21.88 -25.81 8.88
CA GLU A 102 -21.86 -24.91 7.71
C GLU A 102 -22.79 -25.42 6.60
N LEU A 103 -22.76 -26.73 6.34
CA LEU A 103 -23.63 -27.38 5.35
C LEU A 103 -25.13 -27.31 5.69
N LEU A 104 -25.47 -27.02 6.96
CA LEU A 104 -26.86 -26.81 7.38
C LEU A 104 -27.28 -25.34 7.20
N LEU A 105 -26.35 -24.39 7.34
CA LEU A 105 -26.64 -22.96 7.17
C LEU A 105 -26.95 -22.59 5.72
N GLU A 106 -26.47 -23.36 4.76
CA GLU A 106 -26.80 -23.18 3.33
C GLU A 106 -28.26 -23.53 3.02
N LYS A 107 -28.92 -24.32 3.87
CA LYS A 107 -30.30 -24.77 3.68
C LYS A 107 -31.27 -23.87 4.44
N GLY A 108 -32.37 -23.52 3.77
CA GLY A 108 -33.40 -22.65 4.35
C GLY A 108 -34.32 -23.35 5.37
N PRO A 109 -35.15 -22.58 6.11
CA PRO A 109 -36.12 -23.13 7.06
C PRO A 109 -37.10 -24.11 6.39
N SER A 110 -37.43 -23.89 5.12
CA SER A 110 -38.33 -24.72 4.33
C SER A 110 -37.80 -26.14 4.04
N GLU A 111 -36.49 -26.36 4.13
CA GLU A 111 -35.85 -27.66 3.87
C GLU A 111 -35.50 -28.43 5.14
N LEU A 112 -35.19 -27.71 6.23
CA LEU A 112 -34.73 -28.29 7.50
C LEU A 112 -35.80 -28.34 8.59
N GLY A 113 -36.82 -27.49 8.51
CA GLY A 113 -37.70 -27.17 9.63
C GLY A 113 -37.07 -26.12 10.57
N GLU A 114 -37.91 -25.25 11.13
CA GLU A 114 -37.49 -24.11 11.96
C GLU A 114 -36.70 -24.54 13.21
N ASP A 115 -37.12 -25.62 13.87
CA ASP A 115 -36.47 -26.12 15.09
C ASP A 115 -35.05 -26.62 14.85
N LEU A 116 -34.86 -27.43 13.79
CA LEU A 116 -33.56 -28.00 13.46
C LEU A 116 -32.60 -26.92 12.96
N GLN A 117 -33.10 -25.97 12.17
CA GLN A 117 -32.31 -24.82 11.73
C GLN A 117 -31.86 -23.97 12.91
N THR A 118 -32.76 -23.65 13.84
CA THR A 118 -32.45 -22.87 15.04
C THR A 118 -31.39 -23.57 15.89
N ARG A 119 -31.53 -24.90 16.10
CA ARG A 119 -30.55 -25.71 16.83
C ARG A 119 -29.20 -25.75 16.11
N GLY A 120 -29.20 -25.94 14.79
CA GLY A 120 -28.00 -25.94 13.96
C GLY A 120 -27.23 -24.61 14.03
N VAL A 121 -27.93 -23.48 13.90
CA VAL A 121 -27.35 -22.13 14.03
C VAL A 121 -26.78 -21.92 15.44
N ALA A 122 -27.50 -22.32 16.49
CA ALA A 122 -27.03 -22.19 17.87
C ALA A 122 -25.74 -22.97 18.13
N VAL A 123 -25.66 -24.23 17.66
CA VAL A 123 -24.46 -25.07 17.76
C VAL A 123 -23.31 -24.48 16.96
N HIS A 124 -23.57 -24.01 15.75
CA HIS A 124 -22.57 -23.37 14.90
C HIS A 124 -21.95 -22.12 15.54
N VAL A 125 -22.79 -21.23 16.08
CA VAL A 125 -22.35 -20.03 16.80
C VAL A 125 -21.49 -20.42 18.01
N ALA A 126 -21.91 -21.41 18.80
CA ALA A 126 -21.15 -21.88 19.95
C ALA A 126 -19.78 -22.45 19.58
N LEU A 127 -19.72 -23.27 18.52
CA LEU A 127 -18.49 -23.85 18.00
C LEU A 127 -17.51 -22.77 17.55
N ARG A 128 -17.94 -21.83 16.70
CA ARG A 128 -17.07 -20.73 16.24
C ARG A 128 -16.58 -19.85 17.38
N LEU A 129 -17.47 -19.54 18.32
CA LEU A 129 -17.10 -18.81 19.52
C LEU A 129 -15.97 -19.54 20.28
N ASN A 130 -16.11 -20.84 20.49
CA ASN A 130 -15.11 -21.64 21.21
C ASN A 130 -13.81 -21.81 20.40
N SER A 131 -13.87 -21.96 19.08
CA SER A 131 -12.71 -21.90 18.19
C SER A 131 -11.98 -20.57 18.33
N ALA A 132 -12.68 -19.44 18.30
CA ALA A 132 -12.06 -18.13 18.50
C ALA A 132 -11.31 -18.04 19.85
N GLN A 133 -11.88 -18.62 20.91
CA GLN A 133 -11.21 -18.68 22.22
C GLN A 133 -9.96 -19.57 22.20
N ALA A 134 -10.02 -20.72 21.52
CA ALA A 134 -8.89 -21.62 21.35
C ALA A 134 -7.76 -20.97 20.53
N CYS A 135 -8.10 -20.24 19.47
CA CYS A 135 -7.15 -19.47 18.65
C CYS A 135 -6.51 -18.34 19.47
N ILE A 136 -7.27 -17.61 20.30
CA ILE A 136 -6.74 -16.58 21.22
C ILE A 136 -5.70 -17.19 22.17
N LYS A 137 -5.97 -18.37 22.76
CA LYS A 137 -5.00 -19.05 23.64
C LYS A 137 -3.72 -19.47 22.91
N GLN A 138 -3.81 -19.76 21.61
CA GLN A 138 -2.67 -20.10 20.75
C GLN A 138 -1.95 -18.88 20.17
N SER A 139 -2.40 -17.66 20.48
CA SER A 139 -1.93 -16.43 19.82
C SER A 139 -2.16 -16.41 18.30
N ALA A 140 -3.10 -17.23 17.79
CA ALA A 140 -3.52 -17.25 16.40
C ALA A 140 -4.58 -16.15 16.17
N TRP A 141 -4.14 -14.89 16.18
CA TRP A 141 -5.03 -13.73 16.23
C TRP A 141 -5.93 -13.59 14.99
N MET A 142 -5.40 -13.85 13.80
CA MET A 142 -6.15 -13.73 12.55
C MET A 142 -7.29 -14.75 12.47
N ASP A 143 -7.05 -16.00 12.87
CA ASP A 143 -8.07 -17.05 12.89
C ASP A 143 -9.16 -16.75 13.91
N ALA A 144 -8.77 -16.22 15.09
CA ALA A 144 -9.73 -15.77 16.09
C ALA A 144 -10.66 -14.66 15.56
N ILE A 145 -10.10 -13.70 14.80
CA ILE A 145 -10.87 -12.63 14.15
C ILE A 145 -11.81 -13.19 13.11
N ASP A 146 -11.38 -14.15 12.29
CA ASP A 146 -12.23 -14.78 11.27
C ASP A 146 -13.42 -15.50 11.90
N HIS A 147 -13.16 -16.37 12.88
CA HIS A 147 -14.21 -17.10 13.60
C HIS A 147 -15.22 -16.15 14.25
N ALA A 148 -14.74 -15.13 14.96
CA ALA A 148 -15.62 -14.14 15.60
C ALA A 148 -16.39 -13.30 14.58
N SER A 149 -15.79 -12.93 13.44
CA SER A 149 -16.45 -12.17 12.39
C SER A 149 -17.58 -12.97 11.73
N LYS A 150 -17.37 -14.27 11.50
CA LYS A 150 -18.42 -15.17 10.97
C LYS A 150 -19.62 -15.30 11.93
N VAL A 151 -19.39 -15.27 13.24
CA VAL A 151 -20.50 -15.21 14.22
C VAL A 151 -21.26 -13.89 14.12
N LEU A 152 -20.55 -12.77 13.94
CA LEU A 152 -21.16 -11.44 13.83
C LEU A 152 -21.95 -11.21 12.54
N LEU A 153 -21.73 -12.04 11.51
CA LEU A 153 -22.60 -12.08 10.32
C LEU A 153 -23.98 -12.67 10.64
N ILE A 154 -24.06 -13.57 11.63
CA ILE A 154 -25.30 -14.21 12.08
C ILE A 154 -25.98 -13.36 13.17
N ASP A 155 -25.21 -13.00 14.19
CA ASP A 155 -25.66 -12.20 15.34
C ASP A 155 -24.71 -11.01 15.54
N LYS A 156 -25.09 -9.87 14.96
CA LYS A 156 -24.31 -8.63 14.97
C LYS A 156 -24.04 -8.07 16.37
N ASP A 157 -24.88 -8.39 17.35
CA ASP A 157 -24.82 -7.86 18.71
C ASP A 157 -24.33 -8.91 19.72
N ASN A 158 -23.68 -9.97 19.24
CA ASN A 158 -23.10 -11.00 20.10
C ASN A 158 -21.92 -10.46 20.92
N ALA A 159 -22.16 -10.15 22.20
CA ALA A 159 -21.15 -9.58 23.08
C ALA A 159 -19.87 -10.43 23.21
N LYS A 160 -19.97 -11.76 23.17
CA LYS A 160 -18.81 -12.67 23.25
C LYS A 160 -17.97 -12.62 21.97
N ALA A 161 -18.61 -12.59 20.80
CA ALA A 161 -17.91 -12.49 19.52
C ALA A 161 -17.19 -11.14 19.38
N LEU A 162 -17.88 -10.03 19.70
CA LEU A 162 -17.28 -8.70 19.73
C LEU A 162 -16.08 -8.66 20.67
N TYR A 163 -16.22 -9.17 21.90
CA TYR A 163 -15.13 -9.17 22.87
C TYR A 163 -13.91 -9.97 22.39
N ARG A 164 -14.13 -11.17 21.82
CA ARG A 164 -13.05 -12.03 21.31
C ARG A 164 -12.38 -11.43 20.08
N ARG A 165 -13.15 -10.86 19.15
CA ARG A 165 -12.61 -10.17 17.97
C ARG A 165 -11.77 -8.96 18.39
N GLY A 166 -12.28 -8.13 19.29
CA GLY A 166 -11.56 -6.97 19.81
C GLY A 166 -10.28 -7.36 20.54
N SER A 167 -10.31 -8.44 21.33
CA SER A 167 -9.14 -8.95 22.05
C SER A 167 -8.04 -9.44 21.11
N ALA A 168 -8.40 -10.16 20.05
CA ALA A 168 -7.45 -10.62 19.04
C ALA A 168 -6.93 -9.46 18.17
N ALA A 169 -7.81 -8.57 17.72
CA ALA A 169 -7.44 -7.40 16.92
C ALA A 169 -6.50 -6.45 17.67
N ALA A 170 -6.67 -6.31 18.99
CA ALA A 170 -5.79 -5.52 19.83
C ALA A 170 -4.33 -6.02 19.84
N GLN A 171 -4.05 -7.27 19.46
CA GLN A 171 -2.69 -7.81 19.43
C GLN A 171 -1.93 -7.48 18.14
N LEU A 172 -2.61 -7.04 17.08
CA LEU A 172 -2.03 -6.88 15.74
C LEU A 172 -1.39 -5.51 15.45
N ASP A 173 -1.22 -4.65 16.48
CA ASP A 173 -0.53 -3.33 16.51
C ASP A 173 -0.52 -2.47 15.22
N THR A 174 -1.63 -2.52 14.48
CA THR A 174 -1.88 -1.76 13.26
C THR A 174 -3.05 -0.83 13.50
N GLU A 175 -3.05 0.36 12.91
CA GLU A 175 -4.10 1.36 13.13
C GLU A 175 -5.49 0.76 12.86
N THR A 176 -5.67 0.10 11.71
CA THR A 176 -6.95 -0.52 11.33
C THR A 176 -7.43 -1.55 12.34
N ARG A 177 -6.55 -2.40 12.88
CA ARG A 177 -6.93 -3.44 13.85
C ARG A 177 -7.20 -2.87 15.23
N LEU A 178 -6.48 -1.84 15.64
CA LEU A 178 -6.74 -1.14 16.89
C LEU A 178 -8.05 -0.33 16.82
N GLU A 179 -8.39 0.27 15.68
CA GLU A 179 -9.69 0.90 15.48
C GLU A 179 -10.83 -0.12 15.51
N GLN A 180 -10.64 -1.29 14.89
CA GLN A 180 -11.58 -2.42 15.01
C GLN A 180 -11.77 -2.85 16.46
N ALA A 181 -10.68 -3.06 17.21
CA ALA A 181 -10.73 -3.42 18.61
C ALA A 181 -11.44 -2.36 19.47
N ARG A 182 -11.18 -1.07 19.21
CA ARG A 182 -11.86 0.04 19.89
C ARG A 182 -13.36 0.01 19.64
N ALA A 183 -13.78 -0.19 18.39
CA ALA A 183 -15.20 -0.26 18.03
C ALA A 183 -15.89 -1.45 18.71
N ASP A 184 -15.24 -2.62 18.69
CA ASP A 184 -15.76 -3.84 19.30
C ASP A 184 -15.92 -3.70 20.81
N PHE A 185 -14.89 -3.24 21.53
CA PHE A 185 -14.98 -3.04 22.98
C PHE A 185 -15.96 -1.92 23.37
N ALA A 186 -16.07 -0.86 22.56
CA ALA A 186 -17.08 0.16 22.77
C ALA A 186 -18.51 -0.41 22.63
N ARG A 187 -18.73 -1.29 21.64
CA ARG A 187 -20.03 -1.95 21.46
C ARG A 187 -20.32 -2.91 22.62
N VAL A 188 -19.34 -3.69 23.08
CA VAL A 188 -19.50 -4.56 24.26
C VAL A 188 -19.86 -3.73 25.50
N ALA A 189 -19.20 -2.60 25.73
CA ALA A 189 -19.49 -1.73 26.87
C ALA A 189 -20.88 -1.07 26.80
N GLN A 190 -21.45 -0.91 25.59
CA GLN A 190 -22.83 -0.45 25.41
C GLN A 190 -23.85 -1.57 25.70
N LEU A 191 -23.57 -2.79 25.23
CA LEU A 191 -24.45 -3.95 25.41
C LEU A 191 -24.43 -4.45 26.86
N ASP A 192 -23.26 -4.44 27.49
CA ASP A 192 -23.04 -4.84 28.87
C ASP A 192 -22.29 -3.73 29.62
N THR A 193 -23.06 -2.81 30.20
CA THR A 193 -22.55 -1.68 30.98
C THR A 193 -21.84 -2.12 32.27
N SER A 194 -22.09 -3.34 32.75
CA SER A 194 -21.46 -3.90 33.95
C SER A 194 -20.06 -4.45 33.66
N ASN A 195 -19.76 -4.81 32.40
CA ASN A 195 -18.49 -5.39 32.00
C ASN A 195 -17.32 -4.41 32.21
N ARG A 196 -16.59 -4.59 33.31
CA ARG A 196 -15.41 -3.79 33.66
C ARG A 196 -14.24 -4.10 32.73
N GLU A 197 -14.05 -5.37 32.37
CA GLU A 197 -12.92 -5.83 31.56
C GLU A 197 -12.96 -5.19 30.16
N ALA A 198 -14.13 -5.13 29.52
CA ALA A 198 -14.30 -4.47 28.23
C ALA A 198 -13.97 -2.96 28.29
N ARG A 199 -14.32 -2.28 29.38
CA ARG A 199 -13.99 -0.86 29.58
C ARG A 199 -12.49 -0.63 29.79
N GLU A 200 -11.83 -1.52 30.53
CA GLU A 200 -10.38 -1.49 30.72
C GLU A 200 -9.64 -1.73 29.39
N GLN A 201 -10.07 -2.74 28.61
CA GLN A 201 -9.47 -3.02 27.29
C GLN A 201 -9.71 -1.86 26.30
N LEU A 202 -10.90 -1.26 26.30
CA LEU A 202 -11.19 -0.07 25.49
C LEU A 202 -10.22 1.08 25.80
N GLN A 203 -9.93 1.32 27.08
CA GLN A 203 -9.00 2.37 27.49
C GLN A 203 -7.57 2.07 27.01
N ARG A 204 -7.09 0.83 27.18
CA ARG A 204 -5.77 0.40 26.68
C ARG A 204 -5.63 0.56 25.18
N VAL A 205 -6.65 0.19 24.41
CA VAL A 205 -6.63 0.33 22.94
C VAL A 205 -6.62 1.80 22.53
N LYS A 206 -7.35 2.68 23.22
CA LYS A 206 -7.32 4.13 22.95
C LYS A 206 -5.94 4.74 23.17
N GLU A 207 -5.25 4.33 24.24
CA GLU A 207 -3.89 4.78 24.55
C GLU A 207 -2.91 4.33 23.46
N ARG A 208 -2.95 3.05 23.07
CA ARG A 208 -2.11 2.53 21.97
C ARG A 208 -2.37 3.23 20.64
N LEU A 209 -3.64 3.51 20.31
CA LEU A 209 -4.00 4.23 19.09
C LEU A 209 -3.43 5.67 19.11
N LYS A 210 -3.47 6.33 20.26
CA LYS A 210 -2.90 7.67 20.44
C LYS A 210 -1.38 7.65 20.27
N ASP A 211 -0.70 6.66 20.85
CA ASP A 211 0.74 6.51 20.76
C ASP A 211 1.20 6.23 19.33
N LEU A 212 0.49 5.38 18.58
CA LEU A 212 0.77 5.16 17.15
C LEU A 212 0.63 6.44 16.34
N LYS A 213 -0.50 7.17 16.48
CA LYS A 213 -0.73 8.43 15.76
C LYS A 213 0.30 9.49 16.12
N GLN A 214 0.73 9.53 17.38
CA GLN A 214 1.79 10.44 17.83
C GLN A 214 3.14 10.09 17.21
N ARG A 215 3.53 8.81 17.20
CA ARG A 215 4.77 8.35 16.56
C ARG A 215 4.76 8.60 15.05
N GLU A 216 3.63 8.38 14.38
CA GLU A 216 3.49 8.70 12.96
C GLU A 216 3.61 10.19 12.69
N LYS A 217 2.96 11.03 13.50
CA LYS A 217 3.08 12.48 13.42
C LYS A 217 4.50 12.95 13.65
N GLU A 218 5.21 12.38 14.63
CA GLU A 218 6.61 12.69 14.91
C GLU A 218 7.50 12.26 13.74
N ARG A 219 7.29 11.07 13.17
CA ARG A 219 8.01 10.58 11.99
C ARG A 219 7.77 11.47 10.78
N LEU A 220 6.52 11.85 10.50
CA LEU A 220 6.18 12.77 9.42
C LEU A 220 6.75 14.17 9.66
N SER A 221 6.66 14.67 10.90
CA SER A 221 7.23 15.98 11.25
C SER A 221 8.75 15.98 11.12
N ALA A 222 9.42 14.91 11.53
CA ALA A 222 10.86 14.75 11.35
C ALA A 222 11.25 14.68 9.87
N ALA A 223 10.48 13.93 9.06
CA ALA A 223 10.69 13.86 7.62
C ALA A 223 10.49 15.22 6.92
N MET A 224 9.52 16.02 7.37
CA MET A 224 9.24 17.36 6.83
C MET A 224 10.28 18.40 7.29
N LYS A 225 10.74 18.35 8.55
CA LYS A 225 11.79 19.24 9.08
C LYS A 225 13.17 18.95 8.49
N GLY A 226 13.41 17.74 8.00
CA GLY A 226 14.63 17.37 7.26
C GLY A 226 14.56 17.61 5.76
N GLY A 227 13.49 18.25 5.26
CA GLY A 227 13.25 18.41 3.84
C GLY A 227 13.97 19.60 3.21
N LEU A 228 14.58 19.36 2.04
CA LEU A 228 15.16 20.26 1.04
C LEU A 228 14.57 21.69 0.95
N TYR A 229 13.28 21.87 1.30
CA TYR A 229 12.57 23.16 1.33
C TYR A 229 13.11 24.15 2.36
N GLN A 230 13.49 23.68 3.55
CA GLN A 230 13.98 24.57 4.61
C GLN A 230 15.40 25.05 4.30
N GLU A 231 16.25 24.17 3.76
CA GLU A 231 17.55 24.56 3.22
C GLU A 231 17.46 25.51 2.02
N GLN A 232 16.47 25.33 1.14
CA GLN A 232 16.26 26.22 -0.01
C GLN A 232 15.79 27.61 0.44
N HIS A 233 14.87 27.71 1.40
CA HIS A 233 14.44 29.00 1.96
C HIS A 233 15.58 29.71 2.70
N ASP A 234 16.37 28.99 3.50
CA ASP A 234 17.53 29.56 4.20
C ASP A 234 18.63 29.99 3.21
N LYS A 235 18.84 29.23 2.12
CA LYS A 235 19.74 29.63 1.02
C LYS A 235 19.26 30.89 0.32
N LEU A 236 17.97 30.97 0.00
CA LEU A 236 17.38 32.15 -0.65
C LEU A 236 17.49 33.39 0.24
N GLY A 237 17.19 33.25 1.53
CA GLY A 237 17.30 34.34 2.51
C GLY A 237 18.74 34.83 2.67
N LYS A 238 19.72 33.92 2.70
CA LYS A 238 21.15 34.29 2.72
C LYS A 238 21.60 34.98 1.42
N GLN A 239 21.10 34.53 0.26
CA GLN A 239 21.39 35.16 -1.02
C GLN A 239 20.81 36.58 -1.12
N GLN A 240 19.59 36.80 -0.62
CA GLN A 240 18.99 38.13 -0.57
C GLN A 240 19.76 39.08 0.36
N ALA A 241 20.13 38.63 1.57
CA ALA A 241 20.91 39.45 2.49
C ALA A 241 22.30 39.83 1.92
N ALA A 242 22.99 38.89 1.28
CA ALA A 242 24.30 39.15 0.68
C ALA A 242 24.22 40.09 -0.54
N TYR A 243 23.11 40.04 -1.30
CA TYR A 243 22.86 40.99 -2.37
C TYR A 243 22.58 42.40 -1.83
N GLU A 244 21.76 42.52 -0.79
CA GLU A 244 21.47 43.81 -0.14
C GLU A 244 22.75 44.48 0.40
N GLU A 245 23.65 43.69 0.99
CA GLU A 245 24.96 44.16 1.45
C GLU A 245 25.86 44.62 0.29
N GLU A 246 25.91 43.88 -0.82
CA GLU A 246 26.69 44.26 -2.01
C GLU A 246 26.16 45.53 -2.69
N VAL A 247 24.83 45.68 -2.75
CA VAL A 247 24.17 46.90 -3.27
C VAL A 247 24.50 48.09 -2.36
N ALA A 248 24.45 47.93 -1.04
CA ALA A 248 24.85 48.96 -0.09
C ALA A 248 26.32 49.37 -0.27
N ARG A 249 27.23 48.40 -0.43
CA ARG A 249 28.66 48.64 -0.70
C ARG A 249 28.88 49.42 -1.99
N ARG A 250 28.19 49.07 -3.08
CA ARG A 250 28.30 49.81 -4.37
C ARG A 250 27.79 51.23 -4.26
N LYS A 251 26.68 51.42 -3.55
CA LYS A 251 26.10 52.74 -3.30
C LYS A 251 27.04 53.65 -2.51
N GLU A 252 27.72 53.11 -1.49
CA GLU A 252 28.74 53.86 -0.72
C GLU A 252 30.00 54.17 -1.55
N ALA A 253 30.37 53.29 -2.48
CA ALA A 253 31.50 53.49 -3.39
C ALA A 253 31.18 54.41 -4.59
N GLY A 254 29.92 54.80 -4.78
CA GLY A 254 29.47 55.59 -5.94
C GLY A 254 29.50 54.79 -7.26
N GLU A 255 29.42 53.46 -7.19
CA GLU A 255 29.31 52.56 -8.34
C GLU A 255 27.83 52.39 -8.76
N ASP A 256 27.59 52.07 -10.04
CA ASP A 256 26.25 51.77 -10.54
C ASP A 256 25.63 50.53 -9.87
N GLU A 257 24.32 50.56 -9.64
CA GLU A 257 23.57 49.43 -9.06
C GLU A 257 23.66 48.20 -9.97
N MET A 258 23.99 47.05 -9.38
CA MET A 258 24.08 45.77 -10.08
C MET A 258 22.78 45.00 -9.90
N SER A 259 22.26 44.40 -10.97
CA SER A 259 21.07 43.54 -10.91
C SER A 259 21.32 42.27 -10.08
N PHE A 260 20.27 41.75 -9.43
CA PHE A 260 20.32 40.49 -8.66
C PHE A 260 20.78 39.31 -9.52
N GLU A 261 20.35 39.25 -10.79
CA GLU A 261 20.72 38.17 -11.72
C GLU A 261 22.21 38.21 -12.08
N ASP A 262 22.75 39.40 -12.31
CA ASP A 262 24.17 39.60 -12.63
C ASP A 262 25.06 39.34 -11.41
N TRP A 263 24.61 39.75 -10.23
CA TRP A 263 25.26 39.45 -8.97
C TRP A 263 25.32 37.94 -8.71
N LEU A 264 24.20 37.24 -8.88
CA LEU A 264 24.10 35.79 -8.64
C LEU A 264 25.03 35.01 -9.58
N LYS A 265 25.12 35.42 -10.85
CA LYS A 265 26.05 34.84 -11.82
C LYS A 265 27.50 35.03 -11.40
N LYS A 266 27.87 36.25 -10.98
CA LYS A 266 29.23 36.57 -10.54
C LYS A 266 29.62 35.86 -9.24
N GLU A 267 28.69 35.69 -8.30
CA GLU A 267 28.90 34.91 -7.08
C GLU A 267 29.12 33.43 -7.38
N LYS A 268 28.32 32.85 -8.29
CA LYS A 268 28.51 31.46 -8.71
C LYS A 268 29.88 31.21 -9.34
N GLU A 269 30.33 32.12 -10.20
CA GLU A 269 31.67 32.05 -10.81
C GLU A 269 32.78 32.10 -9.74
N ARG A 270 32.66 32.97 -8.72
CA ARG A 270 33.59 33.02 -7.58
C ARG A 270 33.57 31.74 -6.76
N GLU A 271 32.38 31.19 -6.51
CA GLU A 271 32.23 29.95 -5.73
C GLU A 271 32.87 28.76 -6.45
N ASP A 272 32.68 28.65 -7.75
CA ASP A 272 33.25 27.59 -8.58
C ASP A 272 34.78 27.70 -8.64
N GLU A 273 35.33 28.92 -8.76
CA GLU A 273 36.78 29.15 -8.70
C GLU A 273 37.34 28.82 -7.31
N ARG A 274 36.64 29.18 -6.23
CA ARG A 274 37.04 28.83 -4.86
C ARG A 274 37.04 27.31 -4.65
N LYS A 275 36.02 26.60 -5.15
CA LYS A 275 35.96 25.12 -5.08
C LYS A 275 37.10 24.48 -5.86
N LYS A 276 37.42 25.04 -7.03
CA LYS A 276 38.55 24.59 -7.84
C LYS A 276 39.88 24.78 -7.11
N GLN A 277 40.11 25.96 -6.52
CA GLN A 277 41.31 26.24 -5.72
C GLN A 277 41.42 25.33 -4.49
N GLN A 278 40.33 25.13 -3.75
CA GLN A 278 40.30 24.21 -2.60
C GLN A 278 40.61 22.77 -2.99
N LYS A 279 40.10 22.33 -4.15
CA LYS A 279 40.38 21.00 -4.67
C LYS A 279 41.85 20.85 -5.07
N GLU A 280 42.40 21.82 -5.79
CA GLU A 280 43.82 21.84 -6.19
C GLU A 280 44.74 21.87 -4.96
N GLU A 281 44.39 22.64 -3.93
CA GLU A 281 45.13 22.69 -2.66
C GLU A 281 45.05 21.37 -1.91
N MET A 282 43.87 20.74 -1.85
CA MET A 282 43.70 19.42 -1.22
C MET A 282 44.51 18.34 -1.96
N GLU A 283 44.45 18.32 -3.29
CA GLU A 283 45.21 17.38 -4.13
C GLU A 283 46.73 17.60 -3.93
N LYS A 284 47.19 18.85 -3.89
CA LYS A 284 48.59 19.18 -3.59
C LYS A 284 49.00 18.71 -2.19
N ARG A 285 48.16 18.92 -1.18
CA ARG A 285 48.41 18.48 0.20
C ARG A 285 48.45 16.96 0.31
N GLN A 286 47.58 16.25 -0.40
CA GLN A 286 47.60 14.78 -0.47
C GLN A 286 48.87 14.27 -1.16
N GLU A 287 49.29 14.92 -2.26
CA GLU A 287 50.52 14.57 -2.97
C GLU A 287 51.78 14.79 -2.11
N GLU A 288 51.83 15.89 -1.37
CA GLU A 288 52.91 16.20 -0.43
C GLU A 288 52.95 15.19 0.73
N ALA A 289 51.80 14.87 1.34
CA ALA A 289 51.69 13.86 2.38
C ALA A 289 52.11 12.46 1.89
N ARG A 290 51.71 12.09 0.67
CA ARG A 290 52.12 10.82 0.05
C ARG A 290 53.63 10.76 -0.14
N LYS A 291 54.26 11.83 -0.63
CA LYS A 291 55.71 11.91 -0.80
C LYS A 291 56.47 11.88 0.54
N GLU A 292 55.91 12.47 1.58
CA GLU A 292 56.50 12.47 2.91
C GLU A 292 56.43 11.07 3.54
N GLU A 293 55.29 10.39 3.43
CA GLU A 293 55.13 9.01 3.87
C GLU A 293 56.06 8.07 3.10
N GLU A 294 56.20 8.27 1.79
CA GLU A 294 57.13 7.52 0.94
C GLU A 294 58.58 7.62 1.43
N LYS A 295 59.03 8.85 1.74
CA LYS A 295 60.37 9.09 2.28
C LYS A 295 60.55 8.48 3.68
N ARG A 296 59.51 8.51 4.51
CA ARG A 296 59.54 7.90 5.85
C ARG A 296 59.74 6.39 5.75
N LEU A 297 58.94 5.72 4.91
CA LEU A 297 59.04 4.27 4.70
C LEU A 297 60.39 3.88 4.07
N LEU A 298 60.92 4.68 3.14
CA LEU A 298 62.28 4.48 2.61
C LEU A 298 63.33 4.52 3.73
N SER A 299 63.24 5.50 4.63
CA SER A 299 64.18 5.64 5.75
C SER A 299 64.10 4.45 6.72
N GLU A 300 62.90 3.97 7.01
CA GLU A 300 62.68 2.78 7.85
C GLU A 300 63.26 1.53 7.19
N GLU A 301 63.03 1.34 5.89
CA GLU A 301 63.54 0.21 5.12
C GLU A 301 65.07 0.23 4.99
N ASN A 302 65.68 1.40 4.80
CA ASN A 302 67.14 1.53 4.79
C ASN A 302 67.75 1.26 6.18
N SER A 303 67.06 1.63 7.25
CA SER A 303 67.47 1.27 8.61
C SER A 303 67.43 -0.25 8.83
N ARG A 304 66.39 -0.93 8.32
CA ARG A 304 66.28 -2.39 8.34
C ARG A 304 67.41 -3.05 7.54
N ARG A 305 67.67 -2.58 6.32
CA ARG A 305 68.75 -3.08 5.46
C ARG A 305 70.13 -2.92 6.09
N ALA A 306 70.39 -1.81 6.79
CA ALA A 306 71.65 -1.59 7.49
C ALA A 306 71.89 -2.62 8.61
N ILE A 307 70.84 -3.00 9.36
CA ILE A 307 70.92 -4.06 10.39
C ILE A 307 71.20 -5.43 9.75
N GLU A 308 70.65 -5.69 8.57
CA GLU A 308 70.84 -6.92 7.79
C GLU A 308 72.17 -6.94 6.99
N GLY A 309 72.97 -5.87 7.03
CA GLY A 309 74.24 -5.77 6.32
C GLY A 309 74.12 -5.55 4.80
N LEU A 310 72.95 -5.09 4.34
CA LEU A 310 72.65 -4.78 2.95
C LEU A 310 72.93 -3.31 2.62
N SER A 311 73.17 -2.99 1.35
CA SER A 311 73.37 -1.61 0.88
C SER A 311 72.09 -0.78 0.97
N GLU A 312 72.24 0.52 1.23
CA GLU A 312 71.12 1.47 1.21
C GLU A 312 70.43 1.50 -0.15
N LEU A 313 69.11 1.68 -0.12
CA LEU A 313 68.27 1.79 -1.30
C LEU A 313 67.99 3.26 -1.62
N SER A 314 68.09 3.63 -2.89
CA SER A 314 67.66 4.95 -3.35
C SER A 314 66.13 5.04 -3.46
N LEU A 315 65.59 6.27 -3.49
CA LEU A 315 64.15 6.50 -3.64
C LEU A 315 63.60 5.89 -4.94
N GLU A 316 64.36 5.96 -6.02
CA GLU A 316 63.97 5.40 -7.33
C GLU A 316 63.95 3.87 -7.31
N GLU A 317 64.96 3.24 -6.72
CA GLU A 317 65.02 1.79 -6.57
C GLU A 317 63.92 1.27 -5.63
N TRP A 318 63.62 2.01 -4.57
CA TRP A 318 62.54 1.69 -3.64
C TRP A 318 61.17 1.81 -4.30
N GLN A 319 60.94 2.86 -5.10
CA GLN A 319 59.73 3.00 -5.90
C GLN A 319 59.55 1.86 -6.90
N VAL A 320 60.64 1.40 -7.53
CA VAL A 320 60.60 0.24 -8.44
C VAL A 320 60.29 -1.04 -7.67
N GLN A 321 60.89 -1.25 -6.50
CA GLN A 321 60.59 -2.40 -5.64
C GLN A 321 59.15 -2.39 -5.14
N GLN A 322 58.62 -1.23 -4.75
CA GLN A 322 57.22 -1.10 -4.34
C GLN A 322 56.26 -1.30 -5.52
N ARG A 323 56.60 -0.84 -6.73
CA ARG A 323 55.80 -1.12 -7.93
C ARG A 323 55.86 -2.59 -8.35
N ALA A 324 56.97 -3.27 -8.10
CA ALA A 324 57.14 -4.69 -8.36
C ALA A 324 56.47 -5.58 -7.28
N ALA A 325 56.41 -5.09 -6.04
CA ALA A 325 55.74 -5.73 -4.91
C ALA A 325 54.25 -5.36 -4.81
N ALA A 326 53.82 -4.28 -5.45
CA ALA A 326 52.43 -3.93 -5.57
C ALA A 326 51.70 -5.08 -6.32
N PRO A 327 50.59 -5.59 -5.78
CA PRO A 327 49.83 -6.63 -6.46
C PRO A 327 49.44 -6.13 -7.85
N ARG A 328 49.62 -6.97 -8.88
CA ARG A 328 49.18 -6.62 -10.22
C ARG A 328 47.67 -6.36 -10.17
N LYS A 329 47.15 -5.56 -11.08
CA LYS A 329 45.69 -5.31 -11.16
C LYS A 329 44.88 -6.61 -11.29
N GLU A 330 45.54 -7.69 -11.72
CA GLU A 330 45.02 -9.06 -11.80
C GLU A 330 44.98 -9.79 -10.44
N ASP A 331 45.85 -9.45 -9.48
CA ASP A 331 46.03 -10.14 -8.18
C ASP A 331 45.29 -9.46 -7.02
N VAL A 332 44.78 -8.24 -7.22
CA VAL A 332 43.89 -7.58 -6.25
C VAL A 332 42.51 -8.21 -6.35
N VAL A 333 42.22 -9.14 -5.44
CA VAL A 333 40.86 -9.63 -5.20
C VAL A 333 40.00 -8.42 -4.84
N LYS A 334 39.15 -7.98 -5.78
CA LYS A 334 38.02 -7.13 -5.44
C LYS A 334 37.11 -7.98 -4.54
N THR A 335 37.04 -7.64 -3.26
CA THR A 335 36.19 -8.28 -2.25
C THR A 335 34.71 -7.98 -2.53
N ASP A 336 34.21 -8.49 -3.66
CA ASP A 336 32.79 -8.57 -4.02
C ASP A 336 32.47 -9.83 -4.87
N GLU A 337 33.44 -10.69 -5.22
CA GLU A 337 33.22 -11.83 -6.17
C GLU A 337 33.52 -13.24 -5.60
N ALA A 338 33.84 -13.39 -4.30
CA ALA A 338 34.29 -14.68 -3.75
C ALA A 338 33.18 -15.62 -3.23
N ASP A 339 31.94 -15.14 -3.07
CA ASP A 339 30.83 -15.91 -2.48
C ASP A 339 29.63 -16.11 -3.41
N LEU A 340 29.79 -15.86 -4.72
CA LEU A 340 28.69 -15.96 -5.68
C LEU A 340 28.67 -17.32 -6.39
N ASP A 341 27.52 -17.98 -6.37
CA ASP A 341 27.31 -19.27 -7.02
C ASP A 341 27.34 -19.15 -8.57
N GLU A 342 27.33 -20.30 -9.27
CA GLU A 342 27.53 -20.32 -10.72
C GLU A 342 26.37 -19.65 -11.50
N GLU A 343 25.19 -19.51 -10.89
CA GLU A 343 24.07 -18.73 -11.42
C GLU A 343 24.27 -17.22 -11.21
N GLU A 344 24.75 -16.79 -10.04
CA GLU A 344 25.04 -15.38 -9.74
C GLU A 344 26.20 -14.82 -10.59
N ARG A 345 27.23 -15.64 -10.88
CA ARG A 345 28.31 -15.27 -11.82
C ARG A 345 27.81 -15.01 -13.23
N LYS A 346 26.84 -15.82 -13.69
CA LYS A 346 26.24 -15.68 -15.03
C LYS A 346 25.39 -14.42 -15.13
N LEU A 347 24.67 -14.06 -14.06
CA LEU A 347 23.91 -12.82 -13.96
C LEU A 347 24.82 -11.57 -13.96
N LEU A 348 25.98 -11.66 -13.31
CA LEU A 348 26.98 -10.58 -13.30
C LEU A 348 27.65 -10.38 -14.66
N GLN A 349 27.85 -11.46 -15.41
CA GLN A 349 28.44 -11.40 -16.75
C GLN A 349 27.45 -10.82 -17.77
N GLU A 350 26.16 -11.16 -17.66
CA GLU A 350 25.09 -10.51 -18.43
C GLU A 350 24.94 -9.02 -18.08
N THR A 351 25.09 -8.64 -16.81
CA THR A 351 24.98 -7.22 -16.40
C THR A 351 26.22 -6.39 -16.77
N LYS A 352 27.43 -6.98 -16.75
CA LYS A 352 28.64 -6.36 -17.33
C LYS A 352 28.51 -6.17 -18.85
N SER A 353 27.90 -7.12 -19.56
CA SER A 353 27.57 -7.00 -20.99
C SER A 353 26.55 -5.91 -21.29
N LYS A 354 25.67 -5.57 -20.34
CA LYS A 354 24.61 -4.55 -20.51
C LYS A 354 25.06 -3.12 -20.16
N GLY A 355 26.31 -2.91 -19.75
CA GLY A 355 26.92 -1.59 -19.62
C GLY A 355 26.17 -0.62 -18.71
N TYR A 356 26.49 -0.60 -17.41
CA TYR A 356 25.94 0.40 -16.49
C TYR A 356 26.55 1.77 -16.79
N TYR A 357 25.71 2.73 -17.19
CA TYR A 357 26.11 4.11 -17.47
C TYR A 357 26.48 4.83 -16.17
N HIS A 358 27.77 4.94 -15.86
CA HIS A 358 28.27 5.84 -14.80
C HIS A 358 28.50 7.22 -15.42
N GLY A 359 27.46 8.06 -15.35
CA GLY A 359 27.45 9.39 -15.95
C GLY A 359 28.64 10.25 -15.52
N ARG A 360 29.58 10.46 -16.45
CA ARG A 360 30.31 11.71 -16.58
C ARG A 360 29.88 12.33 -17.91
N LEU A 361 28.88 13.21 -17.86
CA LEU A 361 28.51 14.06 -19.00
C LEU A 361 29.75 14.89 -19.35
N GLY A 362 30.40 14.61 -20.48
CA GLY A 362 31.39 15.53 -21.04
C GLY A 362 32.63 14.94 -21.70
N LYS A 363 32.83 13.61 -21.77
CA LYS A 363 34.07 13.10 -22.40
C LYS A 363 33.97 11.93 -23.38
N VAL A 364 32.78 11.46 -23.74
CA VAL A 364 32.65 10.46 -24.82
C VAL A 364 31.38 10.70 -25.63
N LEU A 365 31.36 11.81 -26.37
CA LEU A 365 30.69 11.84 -27.66
C LEU A 365 31.79 12.15 -28.68
N SER A 366 32.44 11.11 -29.18
CA SER A 366 33.17 11.23 -30.44
C SER A 366 32.15 11.58 -31.53
N ASN A 367 32.54 12.41 -32.50
CA ASN A 367 31.72 12.89 -33.64
C ASN A 367 31.24 11.77 -34.61
N ALA A 368 31.17 10.53 -34.16
CA ALA A 368 30.73 9.36 -34.92
C ALA A 368 29.41 8.76 -34.40
N ALA A 369 28.80 9.33 -33.36
CA ALA A 369 27.42 8.99 -33.00
C ALA A 369 26.45 9.67 -33.99
N PRO A 370 25.48 8.96 -34.59
CA PRO A 370 24.54 9.58 -35.51
C PRO A 370 23.75 10.66 -34.77
N THR A 371 23.91 11.91 -35.19
CA THR A 371 23.08 13.02 -34.73
C THR A 371 21.63 12.73 -35.09
N PRO A 372 20.67 12.80 -34.14
CA PRO A 372 19.27 12.65 -34.46
C PRO A 372 18.86 13.77 -35.43
N GLN A 373 18.51 13.39 -36.66
CA GLN A 373 17.93 14.30 -37.64
C GLN A 373 16.47 14.55 -37.26
N GLN A 374 16.12 15.82 -37.15
CA GLN A 374 14.73 16.26 -37.01
C GLN A 374 13.98 15.87 -38.30
N VAL A 375 12.97 15.02 -38.16
CA VAL A 375 12.12 14.62 -39.29
C VAL A 375 11.29 15.84 -39.71
N SER A 376 11.36 16.23 -40.98
CA SER A 376 10.48 17.28 -41.51
C SER A 376 9.02 16.83 -41.43
N ALA A 377 8.13 17.79 -41.19
CA ALA A 377 6.71 17.58 -40.90
C ALA A 377 5.90 16.87 -42.01
N ASP A 378 6.49 16.61 -43.17
CA ASP A 378 5.82 15.98 -44.32
C ASP A 378 6.08 14.46 -44.44
N ALA A 379 6.90 13.86 -43.58
CA ALA A 379 7.14 12.40 -43.58
C ALA A 379 6.29 11.63 -42.55
N ALA A 380 5.33 12.30 -41.88
CA ALA A 380 4.43 11.69 -40.91
C ALA A 380 3.19 11.02 -41.53
N ALA A 381 3.02 11.06 -42.85
CA ALA A 381 1.78 10.65 -43.52
C ALA A 381 1.79 9.28 -44.24
N SER A 382 2.90 8.52 -44.25
CA SER A 382 2.96 7.26 -45.02
C SER A 382 3.43 6.00 -44.26
N ALA A 383 3.28 5.96 -42.94
CA ALA A 383 3.50 4.73 -42.16
C ALA A 383 2.21 4.26 -41.45
N GLN A 384 1.08 4.28 -42.15
CA GLN A 384 -0.09 3.48 -41.80
C GLN A 384 -0.02 2.14 -42.53
N ASN A 385 0.56 1.14 -41.87
CA ASN A 385 0.29 -0.30 -41.95
C ASN A 385 1.57 -1.09 -41.66
N GLY A 386 1.64 -1.66 -40.46
CA GLY A 386 2.69 -2.59 -40.07
C GLY A 386 2.93 -2.54 -38.57
N CYS A 387 2.53 -3.60 -37.87
CA CYS A 387 2.88 -3.88 -36.48
C CYS A 387 4.34 -3.49 -36.19
N ARG A 388 4.56 -2.42 -35.43
CA ARG A 388 5.83 -2.22 -34.75
C ARG A 388 5.83 -3.12 -33.51
N ALA A 389 6.54 -4.23 -33.66
CA ALA A 389 7.02 -5.05 -32.57
C ALA A 389 7.69 -4.14 -31.54
N GLY A 390 7.06 -4.02 -30.36
CA GLY A 390 7.74 -3.57 -29.16
C GLY A 390 8.91 -4.51 -28.88
N SER A 391 9.99 -3.95 -28.33
CA SER A 391 11.24 -4.63 -28.00
C SER A 391 10.98 -5.97 -27.30
N GLU A 392 11.83 -6.95 -27.58
CA GLU A 392 11.75 -8.37 -27.16
C GLU A 392 11.64 -8.62 -25.64
N TRP A 393 11.62 -7.57 -24.83
CA TRP A 393 11.36 -7.61 -23.39
C TRP A 393 9.87 -7.77 -23.04
N ASN A 394 8.95 -7.42 -23.96
CA ASN A 394 7.50 -7.48 -23.71
C ASN A 394 6.87 -8.86 -23.98
N GLN A 395 7.67 -9.89 -24.29
CA GLN A 395 7.17 -11.26 -24.53
C GLN A 395 6.95 -12.09 -23.25
N ALA A 396 7.41 -11.62 -22.09
CA ALA A 396 7.05 -12.20 -20.80
C ALA A 396 5.95 -11.33 -20.17
N GLY A 397 4.69 -11.78 -20.21
CA GLY A 397 3.49 -11.00 -19.88
C GLY A 397 3.48 -10.28 -18.53
N THR A 398 4.12 -9.12 -18.47
CA THR A 398 4.37 -8.37 -17.25
C THR A 398 4.11 -6.89 -17.56
N TRP A 399 2.97 -6.40 -17.08
CA TRP A 399 2.66 -4.99 -16.83
C TRP A 399 2.90 -3.99 -17.97
N GLU A 400 1.84 -3.60 -18.69
CA GLU A 400 1.87 -2.47 -19.64
C GLU A 400 1.10 -1.28 -19.04
N GLU A 401 1.78 -0.15 -18.81
CA GLU A 401 1.17 1.12 -18.42
C GLU A 401 1.04 2.03 -19.65
N LYS A 402 -0.17 2.52 -19.92
CA LYS A 402 -0.44 3.52 -20.95
C LYS A 402 -0.98 4.78 -20.29
N ASP A 403 -0.27 5.90 -20.45
CA ASP A 403 -0.79 7.21 -20.09
C ASP A 403 -1.93 7.59 -21.04
N THR A 404 -3.11 7.86 -20.47
CA THR A 404 -4.30 8.30 -21.21
C THR A 404 -4.81 9.65 -20.72
N THR A 405 -4.01 10.39 -19.95
CA THR A 405 -4.34 11.67 -19.33
C THR A 405 -4.90 12.67 -20.34
N ALA A 406 -4.29 12.78 -21.53
CA ALA A 406 -4.74 13.70 -22.57
C ALA A 406 -6.16 13.37 -23.07
N TRP A 407 -6.43 12.08 -23.31
CA TRP A 407 -7.75 11.65 -23.77
C TRP A 407 -8.81 11.79 -22.68
N VAL A 408 -8.46 11.45 -21.43
CA VAL A 408 -9.38 11.62 -20.30
C VAL A 408 -9.72 13.11 -20.14
N LYS A 409 -8.74 14.02 -20.21
CA LYS A 409 -8.99 15.46 -20.13
C LYS A 409 -9.94 15.94 -21.22
N GLU A 410 -9.73 15.53 -22.46
CA GLU A 410 -10.58 15.91 -23.59
C GLU A 410 -12.01 15.37 -23.43
N ARG A 411 -12.15 14.07 -23.16
CA ARG A 411 -13.47 13.42 -23.05
C ARG A 411 -14.25 13.85 -21.84
N LEU A 412 -13.61 13.90 -20.68
CA LEU A 412 -14.23 14.32 -19.44
C LEU A 412 -14.71 15.77 -19.53
N THR A 413 -13.94 16.65 -20.18
CA THR A 413 -14.38 18.02 -20.48
C THR A 413 -15.64 18.02 -21.36
N ALA A 414 -15.67 17.22 -22.43
CA ALA A 414 -16.81 17.12 -23.33
C ALA A 414 -18.07 16.55 -22.64
N CYS A 415 -17.92 15.56 -21.74
CA CYS A 415 -19.03 15.00 -20.96
C CYS A 415 -19.57 16.02 -19.95
N LEU A 416 -18.70 16.71 -19.21
CA LEU A 416 -19.11 17.67 -18.18
C LEU A 416 -19.83 18.89 -18.77
N GLN A 417 -19.50 19.31 -20.00
CA GLN A 417 -20.20 20.38 -20.72
C GLN A 417 -21.61 19.98 -21.19
N GLN A 418 -21.93 18.69 -21.27
CA GLN A 418 -23.26 18.21 -21.67
C GLN A 418 -24.27 18.24 -20.51
N ALA A 419 -23.82 18.55 -19.29
CA ALA A 419 -24.69 18.67 -18.12
C ALA A 419 -25.63 19.88 -18.26
N LYS A 420 -26.89 19.58 -18.55
CA LYS A 420 -27.99 20.53 -18.73
C LYS A 420 -29.22 20.04 -17.98
N ILE A 421 -29.99 20.96 -17.45
CA ILE A 421 -31.35 20.74 -16.96
C ILE A 421 -32.30 21.72 -17.66
N ASN A 422 -33.49 21.24 -18.01
CA ASN A 422 -34.58 22.07 -18.52
C ASN A 422 -35.82 21.75 -17.70
N LEU A 423 -36.35 22.76 -17.00
CA LEU A 423 -37.54 22.68 -16.17
C LEU A 423 -38.58 23.65 -16.75
N PRO A 424 -39.47 23.20 -17.65
CA PRO A 424 -40.43 24.06 -18.33
C PRO A 424 -41.63 24.49 -17.45
N GLU A 425 -41.84 23.83 -16.31
CA GLU A 425 -42.98 24.08 -15.40
C GLU A 425 -42.49 24.29 -13.95
N ALA A 426 -41.47 25.14 -13.76
CA ALA A 426 -40.98 25.46 -12.43
C ALA A 426 -41.87 26.53 -11.78
N LEU A 427 -42.42 26.25 -10.61
CA LEU A 427 -43.13 27.25 -9.80
C LEU A 427 -42.12 28.09 -9.03
N LEU A 428 -42.13 29.40 -9.25
CA LEU A 428 -41.40 30.33 -8.39
C LEU A 428 -42.04 30.38 -7.01
N PRO A 429 -41.32 30.81 -5.96
CA PRO A 429 -41.86 31.02 -4.62
C PRO A 429 -43.06 31.99 -4.56
N SER A 430 -43.24 32.82 -5.60
CA SER A 430 -44.40 33.69 -5.81
C SER A 430 -45.63 32.97 -6.39
N GLY A 431 -45.55 31.68 -6.69
CA GLY A 431 -46.61 30.88 -7.35
C GLY A 431 -46.69 31.07 -8.86
N ALA A 432 -45.82 31.88 -9.46
CA ALA A 432 -45.79 32.11 -10.91
C ALA A 432 -45.06 30.97 -11.65
N PRO A 433 -45.59 30.49 -12.79
CA PRO A 433 -44.88 29.54 -13.64
C PRO A 433 -43.67 30.21 -14.31
N ALA A 434 -42.54 29.50 -14.34
CA ALA A 434 -41.31 29.92 -14.99
C ALA A 434 -40.62 28.74 -15.68
N VAL A 435 -39.92 29.05 -16.77
CA VAL A 435 -39.02 28.12 -17.45
C VAL A 435 -37.62 28.34 -16.89
N VAL A 436 -37.03 27.29 -16.32
CA VAL A 436 -35.69 27.33 -15.74
C VAL A 436 -34.76 26.43 -16.53
N THR A 437 -33.68 27.00 -17.03
CA THR A 437 -32.60 26.26 -17.71
C THR A 437 -31.31 26.46 -16.92
N ALA A 438 -30.68 25.37 -16.47
CA ALA A 438 -29.34 25.43 -15.91
C ALA A 438 -28.39 24.55 -16.71
N GLU A 439 -27.19 25.06 -16.97
CA GLU A 439 -26.18 24.37 -17.75
C GLU A 439 -24.78 24.68 -17.25
N VAL A 440 -23.86 23.76 -17.49
CA VAL A 440 -22.43 23.97 -17.27
C VAL A 440 -21.89 24.80 -18.44
N SER A 441 -21.55 26.05 -18.19
CA SER A 441 -21.10 26.99 -19.23
C SER A 441 -19.64 26.75 -19.64
N LYS A 442 -18.76 26.40 -18.69
CA LYS A 442 -17.35 26.16 -18.98
C LYS A 442 -16.66 25.31 -17.91
N VAL A 443 -15.79 24.39 -18.33
CA VAL A 443 -14.80 23.76 -17.45
C VAL A 443 -13.61 24.72 -17.28
N LYS A 444 -13.37 25.23 -16.08
CA LYS A 444 -12.32 26.21 -15.76
C LYS A 444 -10.96 25.55 -15.60
N SER A 445 -10.90 24.46 -14.86
CA SER A 445 -9.70 23.70 -14.56
C SER A 445 -10.05 22.22 -14.57
N LEU A 446 -9.13 21.40 -15.07
CA LEU A 446 -9.18 19.94 -14.97
C LEU A 446 -7.76 19.44 -14.77
N THR A 447 -7.40 19.23 -13.51
CA THR A 447 -6.04 18.84 -13.09
C THR A 447 -6.05 17.42 -12.58
N GLY A 448 -5.14 16.60 -13.08
CA GLY A 448 -5.13 15.17 -12.76
C GLY A 448 -4.47 14.32 -13.83
N GLU A 449 -4.50 13.02 -13.59
CA GLU A 449 -3.86 11.97 -14.37
C GLU A 449 -4.81 10.81 -14.65
N GLY A 450 -4.67 10.20 -15.82
CA GLY A 450 -5.45 9.04 -16.26
C GLY A 450 -4.52 7.99 -16.86
N GLN A 451 -4.62 6.77 -16.38
CA GLN A 451 -3.75 5.66 -16.78
C GLN A 451 -4.55 4.39 -17.02
N ILE A 452 -4.10 3.59 -18.00
CA ILE A 452 -4.60 2.24 -18.23
C ILE A 452 -3.46 1.28 -17.96
N VAL A 453 -3.64 0.42 -16.95
CA VAL A 453 -2.66 -0.57 -16.53
C VAL A 453 -3.13 -1.96 -16.94
N THR A 454 -2.41 -2.63 -17.84
CA THR A 454 -2.76 -3.97 -18.31
C THR A 454 -1.96 -5.02 -17.55
N VAL A 455 -2.65 -5.84 -16.75
CA VAL A 455 -2.05 -6.96 -16.00
C VAL A 455 -2.60 -8.27 -16.55
N ARG A 456 -1.73 -9.17 -17.02
CA ARG A 456 -2.13 -10.51 -17.54
C ARG A 456 -3.27 -10.44 -18.59
N LYS A 457 -3.20 -9.48 -19.52
CA LYS A 457 -4.21 -9.20 -20.57
C LYS A 457 -5.56 -8.64 -20.07
N GLN A 458 -5.64 -8.21 -18.80
CA GLN A 458 -6.80 -7.50 -18.26
C GLN A 458 -6.46 -6.01 -18.08
N PRO A 459 -7.05 -5.09 -18.86
CA PRO A 459 -6.85 -3.66 -18.64
C PRO A 459 -7.59 -3.21 -17.38
N LYS A 460 -6.91 -2.43 -16.55
CA LYS A 460 -7.48 -1.70 -15.42
C LYS A 460 -7.39 -0.22 -15.69
N HIS A 461 -8.51 0.48 -15.59
CA HIS A 461 -8.64 1.90 -15.88
C HIS A 461 -8.59 2.69 -14.58
N GLY A 462 -7.53 3.48 -14.39
CA GLY A 462 -7.38 4.40 -13.27
C GLY A 462 -7.50 5.84 -13.76
N TYR A 463 -8.17 6.68 -12.98
CA TYR A 463 -8.14 8.13 -13.19
C TYR A 463 -8.31 8.86 -11.86
N ASN A 464 -7.62 9.98 -11.71
CA ASN A 464 -7.71 10.85 -10.55
C ASN A 464 -7.63 12.31 -11.01
N PHE A 465 -8.75 13.03 -10.89
CA PHE A 465 -8.90 14.41 -11.33
C PHE A 465 -9.58 15.28 -10.28
N GLU A 466 -9.30 16.57 -10.39
CA GLU A 466 -9.98 17.66 -9.70
C GLU A 466 -10.49 18.63 -10.79
N ALA A 467 -11.73 19.09 -10.64
CA ALA A 467 -12.37 19.92 -11.66
C ALA A 467 -13.14 21.11 -11.08
N ASP A 468 -12.94 22.29 -11.68
CA ASP A 468 -13.79 23.46 -11.45
C ASP A 468 -14.69 23.71 -12.66
N LEU A 469 -16.00 23.74 -12.45
CA LEU A 469 -16.99 23.98 -13.49
C LEU A 469 -17.68 25.32 -13.24
N SER A 470 -17.82 26.16 -14.25
CA SER A 470 -18.71 27.32 -14.20
C SER A 470 -20.08 26.91 -14.70
N PHE A 471 -21.13 27.34 -14.00
CA PHE A 471 -22.51 27.09 -14.40
C PHE A 471 -23.30 28.39 -14.47
N SER A 472 -24.33 28.38 -15.31
CA SER A 472 -25.30 29.46 -15.46
C SER A 472 -26.72 28.90 -15.32
N ILE A 473 -27.56 29.64 -14.59
CA ILE A 473 -28.99 29.34 -14.43
C ILE A 473 -29.78 30.53 -14.96
N THR A 474 -30.62 30.29 -15.96
CA THR A 474 -31.50 31.29 -16.54
C THR A 474 -32.94 30.96 -16.17
N VAL A 475 -33.65 31.97 -15.65
CA VAL A 475 -35.05 31.88 -15.22
C VAL A 475 -35.87 32.85 -16.07
N ASN A 476 -36.80 32.30 -16.85
CA ASN A 476 -37.72 33.05 -17.70
C ASN A 476 -39.14 32.94 -17.15
N GLY A 477 -39.68 34.04 -16.62
CA GLY A 477 -41.08 34.06 -16.18
C GLY A 477 -42.04 34.11 -17.35
N THR A 478 -43.13 33.34 -17.29
CA THR A 478 -44.08 33.22 -18.41
C THR A 478 -45.14 34.33 -18.45
N ASN A 479 -45.31 35.08 -17.35
CA ASN A 479 -46.14 36.27 -17.28
C ASN A 479 -45.23 37.50 -17.43
N GLY A 480 -45.46 38.31 -18.46
CA GLY A 480 -44.56 39.35 -19.01
C GLY A 480 -44.11 40.51 -18.12
N ASP A 481 -44.03 40.34 -16.79
CA ASP A 481 -43.55 41.34 -15.82
C ASP A 481 -42.26 40.94 -15.07
N SER A 482 -41.72 39.73 -15.29
CA SER A 482 -40.44 39.31 -14.70
C SER A 482 -39.42 39.02 -15.80
N GLY A 483 -38.51 39.97 -16.03
CA GLY A 483 -37.42 39.84 -17.01
C GLY A 483 -36.53 38.62 -16.76
N GLU A 484 -35.83 38.19 -17.82
CA GLU A 484 -34.84 37.10 -17.79
C GLU A 484 -33.81 37.32 -16.67
N GLN A 485 -33.78 36.41 -15.70
CA GLN A 485 -32.82 36.44 -14.60
C GLN A 485 -31.78 35.36 -14.80
N THR A 486 -30.51 35.76 -14.93
CA THR A 486 -29.39 34.83 -15.08
C THR A 486 -28.47 34.88 -13.86
N PHE A 487 -28.22 33.72 -13.25
CA PHE A 487 -27.34 33.54 -12.11
C PHE A 487 -26.13 32.70 -12.50
N ASN A 488 -24.94 33.06 -12.02
CA ASN A 488 -23.70 32.36 -12.33
C ASN A 488 -23.04 31.83 -11.06
N GLY A 489 -22.39 30.67 -11.16
CA GLY A 489 -21.65 30.09 -10.05
C GLY A 489 -20.53 29.17 -10.51
N VAL A 490 -19.86 28.56 -9.54
CA VAL A 490 -18.79 27.58 -9.73
C VAL A 490 -19.14 26.31 -8.94
N LEU A 491 -19.03 25.15 -9.59
CA LEU A 491 -19.05 23.84 -8.95
C LEU A 491 -17.61 23.33 -8.84
N HIS A 492 -17.20 23.00 -7.63
CA HIS A 492 -15.90 22.42 -7.33
C HIS A 492 -16.05 20.92 -7.08
N LEU A 493 -15.26 20.11 -7.79
CA LEU A 493 -15.25 18.65 -7.75
C LEU A 493 -13.85 18.17 -7.33
N PRO A 494 -13.56 18.10 -6.01
CA PRO A 494 -12.23 17.74 -5.51
C PRO A 494 -11.88 16.26 -5.67
N ASP A 495 -12.89 15.38 -5.65
CA ASP A 495 -12.71 13.93 -5.54
C ASP A 495 -13.16 13.19 -6.84
N LEU A 496 -12.80 13.69 -8.03
CA LEU A 496 -13.16 13.06 -9.32
C LEU A 496 -12.19 11.93 -9.68
N MET A 497 -12.27 10.84 -8.91
CA MET A 497 -11.42 9.66 -9.03
C MET A 497 -12.24 8.40 -9.35
N ASP A 498 -11.58 7.33 -9.80
CA ASP A 498 -12.19 6.02 -10.09
C ASP A 498 -12.77 5.32 -8.84
N ALA A 499 -12.09 5.46 -7.70
CA ALA A 499 -12.45 4.78 -6.45
C ALA A 499 -13.74 5.29 -5.78
N VAL A 500 -14.16 6.53 -6.08
CA VAL A 500 -15.38 7.13 -5.50
C VAL A 500 -16.58 6.70 -6.33
N GLN A 501 -17.70 6.29 -5.73
CA GLN A 501 -18.89 5.99 -6.54
C GLN A 501 -19.53 7.30 -7.04
N PRO A 502 -20.13 7.35 -8.24
CA PRO A 502 -20.67 8.61 -8.78
C PRO A 502 -21.74 9.25 -7.90
N GLN A 503 -22.48 8.47 -7.10
CA GLN A 503 -23.43 9.01 -6.11
C GLN A 503 -22.75 9.68 -4.90
N ASP A 504 -21.55 9.25 -4.53
CA ASP A 504 -20.78 9.76 -3.40
C ASP A 504 -19.84 10.91 -3.81
N LEU A 505 -19.89 11.30 -5.09
CA LEU A 505 -19.09 12.41 -5.61
C LEU A 505 -19.50 13.71 -4.91
N LYS A 506 -18.54 14.30 -4.19
CA LYS A 506 -18.68 15.62 -3.57
C LYS A 506 -18.65 16.69 -4.64
N ILE A 507 -19.71 17.48 -4.70
CA ILE A 507 -19.84 18.62 -5.61
C ILE A 507 -20.24 19.84 -4.79
N GLU A 508 -19.30 20.75 -4.59
CA GLU A 508 -19.51 21.97 -3.82
C GLU A 508 -19.90 23.12 -4.75
N GLY A 509 -21.08 23.71 -4.55
CA GLY A 509 -21.55 24.83 -5.38
C GLY A 509 -21.37 26.17 -4.68
N LYS A 510 -20.71 27.11 -5.33
CA LYS A 510 -20.54 28.49 -4.86
C LYS A 510 -21.04 29.50 -5.89
N TRP A 511 -21.90 30.42 -5.46
CA TRP A 511 -22.38 31.51 -6.32
C TRP A 511 -21.29 32.54 -6.59
N LYS A 512 -21.33 33.16 -7.78
CA LYS A 512 -20.49 34.30 -8.13
C LYS A 512 -21.21 35.60 -7.75
N GLY A 513 -20.57 36.46 -6.96
CA GLY A 513 -21.15 37.73 -6.52
C GLY A 513 -22.18 37.58 -5.39
N SER A 514 -23.23 38.41 -5.39
CA SER A 514 -24.30 38.42 -4.37
C SER A 514 -25.27 37.24 -4.46
N GLY A 515 -25.14 36.38 -5.48
CA GLY A 515 -26.02 35.24 -5.71
C GLY A 515 -27.46 35.63 -6.07
N PRO A 516 -28.39 34.65 -6.11
CA PRO A 516 -29.81 34.91 -6.31
C PRO A 516 -30.41 35.66 -5.12
N ALA A 517 -31.45 36.46 -5.39
CA ALA A 517 -32.18 37.22 -4.37
C ALA A 517 -32.72 36.29 -3.27
N GLU A 518 -32.84 36.80 -2.04
CA GLU A 518 -33.16 36.00 -0.85
C GLU A 518 -34.42 35.14 -1.01
N HIS A 519 -35.45 35.69 -1.66
CA HIS A 519 -36.71 34.99 -1.93
C HIS A 519 -36.60 33.86 -2.97
N LEU A 520 -35.56 33.84 -3.82
CA LEU A 520 -35.30 32.80 -4.84
C LEU A 520 -34.20 31.82 -4.44
N ARG A 521 -33.52 32.05 -3.33
CA ARG A 521 -32.32 31.31 -2.93
C ARG A 521 -32.57 29.82 -2.74
N LEU A 522 -33.65 29.45 -2.04
CA LEU A 522 -34.01 28.05 -1.80
C LEU A 522 -34.33 27.31 -3.12
N SER A 523 -35.06 27.94 -4.02
CA SER A 523 -35.37 27.37 -5.35
C SER A 523 -34.11 27.24 -6.20
N ALA A 524 -33.22 28.23 -6.16
CA ALA A 524 -31.96 28.21 -6.88
C ALA A 524 -31.00 27.13 -6.36
N GLU A 525 -30.94 26.91 -5.04
CA GLU A 525 -30.20 25.80 -4.44
C GLU A 525 -30.76 24.44 -4.91
N GLY A 526 -32.08 24.28 -4.96
CA GLY A 526 -32.71 23.08 -5.52
C GLY A 526 -32.42 22.85 -7.01
N TRP A 527 -32.32 23.92 -7.82
CA TRP A 527 -31.91 23.80 -9.23
C TRP A 527 -30.43 23.45 -9.37
N VAL A 528 -29.58 23.98 -8.50
CA VAL A 528 -28.16 23.59 -8.43
C VAL A 528 -28.03 22.11 -8.05
N ASP A 529 -28.84 21.60 -7.12
CA ASP A 529 -28.79 20.18 -6.74
C ASP A 529 -29.20 19.26 -7.90
N LYS A 530 -30.23 19.63 -8.67
CA LYS A 530 -30.58 18.93 -9.92
C LYS A 530 -29.46 19.00 -10.98
N LEU A 531 -28.76 20.13 -11.06
CA LEU A 531 -27.60 20.26 -11.94
C LEU A 531 -26.44 19.36 -11.48
N LYS A 532 -26.19 19.25 -10.15
CA LYS A 532 -25.22 18.31 -9.58
C LYS A 532 -25.57 16.85 -9.93
N GLU A 533 -26.84 16.48 -9.87
CA GLU A 533 -27.31 15.15 -10.31
C GLU A 533 -27.02 14.92 -11.80
N SER A 534 -27.30 15.91 -12.66
CA SER A 534 -26.98 15.84 -14.10
C SER A 534 -25.47 15.67 -14.34
N VAL A 535 -24.62 16.41 -13.61
CA VAL A 535 -23.16 16.25 -13.65
C VAL A 535 -22.74 14.83 -13.24
N ARG A 536 -23.32 14.26 -12.19
CA ARG A 536 -23.05 12.87 -11.79
C ARG A 536 -23.43 11.87 -12.88
N SER A 537 -24.57 12.05 -13.55
CA SER A 537 -24.96 11.21 -14.68
C SER A 537 -23.97 11.28 -15.84
N GLN A 538 -23.41 12.47 -16.13
CA GLN A 538 -22.36 12.61 -17.15
C GLN A 538 -21.06 11.89 -16.75
N VAL A 539 -20.68 11.91 -15.47
CA VAL A 539 -19.52 11.15 -14.96
C VAL A 539 -19.75 9.64 -15.08
N VAL A 540 -20.96 9.14 -14.85
CA VAL A 540 -21.32 7.72 -15.07
C VAL A 540 -21.14 7.34 -16.54
N ALA A 541 -21.61 8.17 -17.47
CA ALA A 541 -21.46 7.94 -18.90
C ALA A 541 -19.98 7.89 -19.31
N PHE A 542 -19.17 8.84 -18.81
CA PHE A 542 -17.73 8.86 -19.02
C PHE A 542 -17.05 7.58 -18.50
N ARG A 543 -17.39 7.09 -17.31
CA ARG A 543 -16.82 5.86 -16.76
C ARG A 543 -17.05 4.65 -17.65
N LYS A 544 -18.26 4.53 -18.19
CA LYS A 544 -18.61 3.45 -19.11
C LYS A 544 -17.73 3.51 -20.36
N GLU A 545 -17.63 4.67 -20.99
CA GLU A 545 -16.78 4.87 -22.17
C GLU A 545 -15.30 4.58 -21.86
N TYR A 546 -14.79 5.04 -20.71
CA TYR A 546 -13.40 4.82 -20.33
C TYR A 546 -13.11 3.33 -20.12
N SER A 547 -14.04 2.58 -19.52
CA SER A 547 -13.89 1.12 -19.31
C SER A 547 -13.84 0.31 -20.60
N GLU A 548 -14.42 0.81 -21.69
CA GLU A 548 -14.43 0.15 -23.01
C GLU A 548 -13.13 0.41 -23.80
N LYS A 549 -12.30 1.36 -23.35
CA LYS A 549 -11.05 1.73 -24.00
C LYS A 549 -9.94 0.70 -23.74
N ARG A 550 -9.14 0.36 -24.75
CA ARG A 550 -8.05 -0.65 -24.66
C ARG A 550 -6.66 -0.07 -24.87
#